data_AF-A0A0B2BTC9-F1
#
_entry.id   AF-A0A0B2BTC9-F1
#
_cell.length_a   1.000
_cell.length_b   1.000
_cell.length_c   1.000
_cell.angle_alpha   90.00
_cell.angle_beta   90.00
_cell.angle_gamma   90.00
#
_symmetry.space_group_name_H-M   'P 1'
#
loop_
_entity.id
_entity.type
_entity.pdbx_description
1 polymer ?
#
loop_
_entity_poly.entity_id
_entity_poly.type
_entity_poly.pdbx_seq_one_letter_code
_entity_poly.pdbx_strand_id
1 'polypeptide(L)'
;MRRLTDEGINHFRDYIERIRNGAKDQPPSDLLTDPVFSESVAGGVVLPPDLPEDALSDRFRFGIWLRDLLAPLKQNTLPRDYQLWNWLSLRFFDQLCAAGGGDLRRPRRDEAYILDAAFSHTKYYRHLVRMAWMAVSLHGEYGKILLKSRNADGPPLAGSGEIVEQLASRQSLFGNATLIQGAYQLYFSEDEQRPRRGAGGSGAGSPRRLATVVQQLDLTYDLRDCTPEQFIALLPKEFNRWRA
;
A
#
# COMPACT_ATOMS: atom_id res chain seq x y z
N MET A 1 0.46 -19.53 9.36
CA MET A 1 1.25 -18.42 8.79
C MET A 1 2.57 -18.33 9.54
N ARG A 2 3.60 -17.75 8.93
CA ARG A 2 4.94 -17.60 9.54
C ARG A 2 5.45 -16.16 9.41
N ARG A 3 6.58 -15.88 10.05
CA ARG A 3 7.39 -14.66 9.97
C ARG A 3 8.75 -15.06 9.38
N LEU A 4 9.32 -14.24 8.49
CA LEU A 4 10.71 -14.48 8.07
C LEU A 4 11.66 -14.10 9.20
N THR A 5 12.70 -14.88 9.42
CA THR A 5 13.84 -14.46 10.26
C THR A 5 14.65 -13.40 9.53
N ASP A 6 15.57 -12.72 10.21
CA ASP A 6 16.47 -11.76 9.57
C ASP A 6 17.32 -12.41 8.47
N GLU A 7 17.69 -13.68 8.66
CA GLU A 7 18.37 -14.49 7.66
C GLU A 7 17.48 -14.74 6.43
N GLY A 8 16.22 -15.15 6.64
CA GLY A 8 15.25 -15.31 5.55
C GLY A 8 14.98 -14.01 4.78
N ILE A 9 14.96 -12.88 5.47
CA ILE A 9 14.82 -11.55 4.84
C ILE A 9 16.04 -11.22 3.97
N ASN A 10 17.25 -11.54 4.43
CA ASN A 10 18.47 -11.33 3.64
C ASN A 10 18.46 -12.19 2.37
N HIS A 11 18.10 -13.48 2.47
CA HIS A 11 17.93 -14.34 1.30
C HIS A 11 16.87 -13.81 0.31
N PHE A 12 15.77 -13.26 0.83
CA PHE A 12 14.77 -12.63 -0.01
C PHE A 12 15.30 -11.36 -0.70
N ARG A 13 16.12 -10.55 -0.02
CA ARG A 13 16.79 -9.39 -0.62
C ARG A 13 17.75 -9.81 -1.75
N ASP A 14 18.56 -10.84 -1.51
CA ASP A 14 19.49 -11.38 -2.51
C ASP A 14 18.75 -11.92 -3.74
N TYR A 15 17.60 -12.57 -3.52
CA TYR A 15 16.72 -12.98 -4.61
C TYR A 15 16.25 -11.77 -5.46
N ILE A 16 15.75 -10.70 -4.82
CA ILE A 16 15.32 -9.48 -5.52
C ILE A 16 16.46 -8.86 -6.33
N GLU A 17 17.68 -8.85 -5.79
CA GLU A 17 18.86 -8.35 -6.49
C GLU A 17 19.23 -9.21 -7.70
N ARG A 18 19.22 -10.54 -7.57
CA ARG A 18 19.49 -11.45 -8.68
C ARG A 18 18.51 -11.26 -9.84
N ILE A 19 17.21 -11.24 -9.57
CA ILE A 19 16.21 -11.05 -10.64
C ILE A 19 16.27 -9.65 -11.25
N ARG A 20 16.64 -8.62 -10.48
CA ARG A 20 16.91 -7.27 -11.00
C ARG A 20 18.06 -7.29 -12.01
N ASN A 21 19.07 -8.12 -11.76
CA ASN A 21 20.22 -8.32 -12.62
C ASN A 21 19.98 -9.38 -13.73
N GLY A 22 18.73 -9.76 -13.97
CA GLY A 22 18.34 -10.61 -15.11
C GLY A 22 18.28 -12.11 -14.82
N ALA A 23 18.43 -12.53 -13.57
CA ALA A 23 18.18 -13.92 -13.20
C ALA A 23 16.70 -14.31 -13.41
N LYS A 24 16.47 -15.57 -13.76
CA LYS A 24 15.13 -16.14 -14.02
C LYS A 24 14.63 -17.02 -12.89
N ASP A 25 15.21 -16.84 -11.71
CA ASP A 25 14.89 -17.63 -10.53
C ASP A 25 13.41 -17.46 -10.14
N GLN A 26 12.79 -18.56 -9.72
CA GLN A 26 11.48 -18.50 -9.08
C GLN A 26 11.61 -17.93 -7.66
N PRO A 27 10.54 -17.34 -7.09
CA PRO A 27 10.55 -16.89 -5.71
C PRO A 27 10.97 -18.04 -4.77
N PRO A 28 11.86 -17.79 -3.80
CA PRO A 28 12.40 -18.83 -2.92
C PRO A 28 11.35 -19.25 -1.88
N SER A 29 10.41 -20.09 -2.33
CA SER A 29 9.25 -20.53 -1.53
C SER A 29 9.62 -21.37 -0.32
N ASP A 30 10.81 -22.00 -0.34
CA ASP A 30 11.39 -22.74 0.77
C ASP A 30 11.55 -21.87 2.02
N LEU A 31 11.93 -20.60 1.87
CA LEU A 31 12.03 -19.65 2.99
C LEU A 31 10.71 -19.46 3.73
N LEU A 32 9.57 -19.74 3.09
CA LEU A 32 8.25 -19.60 3.71
C LEU A 32 7.93 -20.72 4.68
N THR A 33 8.71 -21.80 4.73
CA THR A 33 8.46 -22.99 5.55
C THR A 33 9.67 -23.47 6.34
N ASP A 34 10.88 -23.22 5.85
CA ASP A 34 12.12 -23.64 6.49
C ASP A 34 12.26 -22.99 7.89
N PRO A 35 12.52 -23.77 8.96
CA PRO A 35 12.66 -23.25 10.32
C PRO A 35 13.87 -22.33 10.55
N VAL A 36 14.89 -22.36 9.69
CA VAL A 36 16.03 -21.43 9.74
C VAL A 36 15.61 -20.05 9.24
N PHE A 37 14.85 -20.02 8.15
CA PHE A 37 14.48 -18.78 7.46
C PHE A 37 13.13 -18.20 7.89
N SER A 38 12.34 -18.96 8.65
CA SER A 38 11.04 -18.51 9.13
C SER A 38 10.61 -19.15 10.43
N GLU A 39 9.75 -18.47 11.17
CA GLU A 39 9.18 -18.92 12.45
C GLU A 39 7.65 -18.84 12.46
N SER A 40 6.98 -19.71 13.20
CA SER A 40 5.52 -19.73 13.26
C SER A 40 4.94 -18.48 13.92
N VAL A 41 3.85 -17.94 13.35
CA VAL A 41 3.12 -16.83 13.96
C VAL A 41 2.38 -17.33 15.21
N ALA A 42 2.70 -16.75 16.36
CA ALA A 42 1.92 -16.94 17.59
C ALA A 42 0.46 -16.49 17.40
N GLY A 43 -0.49 -17.25 17.96
CA GLY A 43 -1.93 -16.97 17.86
C GLY A 43 -2.69 -17.79 16.82
N GLY A 44 -2.03 -18.75 16.15
CA GLY A 44 -2.72 -19.78 15.36
C GLY A 44 -3.35 -19.27 14.05
N VAL A 45 -3.00 -18.07 13.59
CA VAL A 45 -3.49 -17.56 12.30
C VAL A 45 -2.90 -18.40 11.17
N VAL A 46 -3.78 -19.08 10.44
CA VAL A 46 -3.44 -19.91 9.29
C VAL A 46 -3.82 -19.15 8.02
N LEU A 47 -2.94 -19.20 7.02
CA LEU A 47 -3.30 -18.72 5.69
C LEU A 47 -4.23 -19.78 5.09
N PRO A 48 -5.47 -19.44 4.70
CA PRO A 48 -6.37 -20.42 4.10
C PRO A 48 -5.76 -20.98 2.80
N PRO A 49 -6.00 -22.26 2.49
CA PRO A 49 -5.50 -22.88 1.26
C PRO A 49 -6.09 -22.20 0.02
N ASP A 50 -7.38 -21.86 0.09
CA ASP A 50 -8.11 -21.17 -0.95
C ASP A 50 -8.35 -19.71 -0.55
N LEU A 51 -8.07 -18.80 -1.48
CA LEU A 51 -8.42 -17.40 -1.32
C LEU A 51 -9.80 -17.14 -1.92
N PRO A 52 -10.54 -16.14 -1.42
CA PRO A 52 -11.71 -15.64 -2.13
C PRO A 52 -11.36 -15.28 -3.58
N GLU A 53 -12.26 -15.57 -4.52
CA GLU A 53 -12.04 -15.45 -5.97
C GLU A 53 -11.47 -14.08 -6.37
N ASP A 54 -11.91 -13.02 -5.70
CA ASP A 54 -11.53 -11.65 -6.01
C ASP A 54 -10.49 -11.05 -5.06
N ALA A 55 -9.97 -11.80 -4.08
CA ALA A 55 -9.03 -11.28 -3.08
C ALA A 55 -7.74 -10.74 -3.71
N LEU A 56 -7.34 -11.27 -4.86
CA LEU A 56 -6.12 -10.86 -5.59
C LEU A 56 -6.43 -10.05 -6.85
N SER A 57 -7.69 -9.64 -7.06
CA SER A 57 -8.13 -8.89 -8.25
C SER A 57 -7.50 -7.49 -8.32
N ASP A 58 -7.36 -6.82 -7.17
CA ASP A 58 -6.66 -5.56 -7.02
C ASP A 58 -6.17 -5.34 -5.59
N ARG A 59 -5.36 -4.29 -5.39
CA ARG A 59 -4.79 -3.96 -4.07
C ARG A 59 -5.83 -3.63 -3.01
N PHE A 60 -6.99 -3.11 -3.37
CA PHE A 60 -8.04 -2.77 -2.41
C PHE A 60 -8.74 -4.04 -1.90
N ARG A 61 -9.12 -4.97 -2.78
CA ARG A 61 -9.69 -6.28 -2.39
C ARG A 61 -8.67 -7.09 -1.59
N PHE A 62 -7.41 -7.04 -1.97
CA PHE A 62 -6.32 -7.66 -1.21
C PHE A 62 -6.16 -7.05 0.19
N GLY A 63 -6.28 -5.73 0.32
CA GLY A 63 -6.25 -5.03 1.61
C GLY A 63 -7.41 -5.41 2.53
N ILE A 64 -8.63 -5.56 1.99
CA ILE A 64 -9.80 -6.06 2.74
C ILE A 64 -9.52 -7.46 3.26
N TRP A 65 -9.11 -8.36 2.38
CA TRP A 65 -8.81 -9.73 2.75
C TRP A 65 -7.70 -9.83 3.80
N LEU A 66 -6.62 -9.04 3.66
CA LEU A 66 -5.55 -8.97 4.66
C LEU A 66 -6.05 -8.46 6.01
N ARG A 67 -6.89 -7.41 6.02
CA ARG A 67 -7.46 -6.87 7.26
C ARG A 67 -8.21 -7.95 8.03
N ASP A 68 -9.03 -8.72 7.32
CA ASP A 68 -9.87 -9.76 7.93
C ASP A 68 -9.02 -10.96 8.37
N LEU A 69 -8.05 -11.40 7.55
CA LEU A 69 -7.11 -12.47 7.89
C LEU A 69 -6.29 -12.14 9.15
N LEU A 70 -5.85 -10.90 9.28
CA LEU A 70 -4.95 -10.45 10.34
C LEU A 70 -5.68 -9.89 11.56
N ALA A 71 -7.02 -9.82 11.55
CA ALA A 71 -7.84 -9.32 12.66
C ALA A 71 -7.54 -10.00 14.01
N PRO A 72 -7.26 -11.32 14.10
CA PRO A 72 -6.94 -11.97 15.37
C PRO A 72 -5.59 -11.57 15.98
N LEU A 73 -4.69 -10.91 15.23
CA LEU A 73 -3.38 -10.50 15.72
C LEU A 73 -3.45 -9.20 16.54
N LYS A 74 -2.39 -8.92 17.30
CA LYS A 74 -2.26 -7.68 18.08
C LYS A 74 -2.12 -6.47 17.15
N GLN A 75 -3.21 -5.73 16.98
CA GLN A 75 -3.33 -4.63 16.02
C GLN A 75 -2.35 -3.47 16.28
N ASN A 76 -1.93 -3.24 17.52
CA ASN A 76 -0.99 -2.17 17.88
C ASN A 76 0.46 -2.46 17.45
N THR A 77 0.89 -3.72 17.43
CA THR A 77 2.25 -4.12 17.01
C THR A 77 2.31 -4.49 15.54
N LEU A 78 1.20 -4.93 14.97
CA LEU A 78 1.10 -5.40 13.59
C LEU A 78 1.69 -4.43 12.54
N PRO A 79 1.45 -3.10 12.60
CA PRO A 79 2.09 -2.17 11.66
C PRO A 79 3.61 -2.20 11.65
N ARG A 80 4.28 -2.70 12.70
CA ARG A 80 5.74 -2.72 12.84
C ARG A 80 6.34 -4.12 12.68
N ASP A 81 5.51 -5.14 12.48
CA ASP A 81 5.92 -6.54 12.34
C ASP A 81 6.58 -6.80 10.96
N TYR A 82 7.80 -6.29 10.78
CA TYR A 82 8.52 -6.35 9.51
C TYR A 82 8.74 -7.79 9.02
N GLN A 83 8.94 -8.72 9.94
CA GLN A 83 9.10 -10.14 9.64
C GLN A 83 7.85 -10.76 9.01
N LEU A 84 6.66 -10.42 9.53
CA LEU A 84 5.39 -10.84 8.94
C LEU A 84 5.15 -10.19 7.58
N TRP A 85 5.40 -8.88 7.46
CA TRP A 85 5.18 -8.16 6.20
C TRP A 85 6.09 -8.68 5.08
N ASN A 86 7.34 -9.00 5.40
CA ASN A 86 8.28 -9.59 4.45
C ASN A 86 7.88 -11.02 4.07
N TRP A 87 7.39 -11.82 5.02
CA TRP A 87 6.85 -13.15 4.73
C TRP A 87 5.65 -13.09 3.78
N LEU A 88 4.69 -12.19 4.03
CA LEU A 88 3.53 -11.99 3.15
C LEU A 88 3.96 -11.47 1.77
N SER A 89 4.94 -10.56 1.72
CA SER A 89 5.50 -10.06 0.47
C SER A 89 6.10 -11.16 -0.39
N LEU A 90 6.91 -12.05 0.21
CA LEU A 90 7.45 -13.21 -0.48
C LEU A 90 6.34 -14.19 -0.89
N ARG A 91 5.35 -14.44 -0.01
CA ARG A 91 4.23 -15.35 -0.30
C ARG A 91 3.41 -14.94 -1.51
N PHE A 92 3.24 -13.64 -1.73
CA PHE A 92 2.46 -13.07 -2.84
C PHE A 92 3.35 -12.45 -3.93
N PHE A 93 4.62 -12.85 -4.00
CA PHE A 93 5.59 -12.17 -4.86
C PHE A 93 5.21 -12.23 -6.34
N ASP A 94 4.66 -13.34 -6.82
CA ASP A 94 4.22 -13.46 -8.22
C ASP A 94 3.08 -12.49 -8.58
N GLN A 95 2.21 -12.14 -7.63
CA GLN A 95 1.16 -11.14 -7.84
C GLN A 95 1.69 -9.70 -7.71
N LEU A 96 2.80 -9.50 -7.00
CA LEU A 96 3.47 -8.21 -6.80
C LEU A 96 4.50 -7.91 -7.90
N CYS A 97 5.06 -8.94 -8.52
CA CYS A 97 6.10 -8.89 -9.53
C CYS A 97 6.05 -10.16 -10.41
N ALA A 98 5.04 -10.23 -11.28
CA ALA A 98 4.90 -11.36 -12.21
C ALA A 98 6.06 -11.41 -13.20
N ALA A 99 6.40 -12.62 -13.65
CA ALA A 99 7.32 -12.81 -14.76
C ALA A 99 6.69 -12.24 -16.05
N GLY A 100 7.48 -11.48 -16.79
CA GLY A 100 7.13 -11.01 -18.13
C GLY A 100 7.59 -11.99 -19.21
N GLY A 101 7.68 -11.50 -20.46
CA GLY A 101 8.19 -12.28 -21.58
C GLY A 101 9.59 -12.86 -21.31
N GLY A 102 9.76 -14.16 -21.58
CA GLY A 102 11.03 -14.86 -21.39
C GLY A 102 11.37 -15.19 -19.92
N ASP A 103 10.37 -15.22 -19.05
CA ASP A 103 10.44 -15.50 -17.61
C ASP A 103 11.24 -14.48 -16.78
N LEU A 104 11.42 -13.27 -17.32
CA LEU A 104 12.13 -12.19 -16.66
C LEU A 104 11.18 -11.35 -15.81
N ARG A 105 11.55 -11.16 -14.54
CA ARG A 105 10.86 -10.23 -13.62
C ARG A 105 11.55 -8.87 -13.64
N ARG A 106 10.77 -7.81 -13.44
CA ARG A 106 11.28 -6.43 -13.32
C ARG A 106 10.89 -5.88 -11.96
N PRO A 107 11.63 -6.22 -10.90
CA PRO A 107 11.29 -5.77 -9.55
C PRO A 107 11.35 -4.24 -9.48
N ARG A 108 10.45 -3.67 -8.69
CA ARG A 108 10.55 -2.29 -8.21
C ARG A 108 11.76 -2.15 -7.27
N ARG A 109 11.89 -0.97 -6.66
CA ARG A 109 12.85 -0.78 -5.56
C ARG A 109 12.51 -1.70 -4.39
N ASP A 110 13.53 -2.05 -3.60
CA ASP A 110 13.42 -3.02 -2.50
C ASP A 110 12.30 -2.66 -1.53
N GLU A 111 12.06 -1.38 -1.25
CA GLU A 111 11.04 -0.93 -0.30
C GLU A 111 9.61 -1.31 -0.70
N ALA A 112 9.38 -1.69 -1.96
CA ALA A 112 8.09 -2.22 -2.40
C ALA A 112 7.80 -3.61 -1.80
N TYR A 113 8.84 -4.36 -1.45
CA TYR A 113 8.77 -5.77 -1.06
C TYR A 113 9.41 -6.08 0.29
N ILE A 114 10.34 -5.25 0.75
CA ILE A 114 11.10 -5.43 1.99
C ILE A 114 10.80 -4.25 2.92
N LEU A 115 10.27 -4.57 4.09
CA LEU A 115 10.15 -3.67 5.22
C LEU A 115 11.36 -3.87 6.13
N ASP A 116 12.08 -2.78 6.39
CA ASP A 116 13.20 -2.78 7.31
C ASP A 116 12.72 -2.85 8.77
N ALA A 117 13.53 -3.49 9.63
CA ALA A 117 13.29 -3.50 11.09
C ALA A 117 13.32 -2.08 11.67
N ALA A 118 14.26 -1.27 11.20
CA ALA A 118 14.35 0.14 11.57
C ALA A 118 13.27 0.95 10.84
N PHE A 119 12.51 1.74 11.60
CA PHE A 119 11.47 2.56 11.01
C PHE A 119 12.02 3.70 10.18
N SER A 120 11.65 3.72 8.90
CA SER A 120 11.93 4.83 8.00
C SER A 120 10.67 5.63 7.72
N HIS A 121 10.60 6.86 8.22
CA HIS A 121 9.47 7.76 7.98
C HIS A 121 9.31 8.14 6.49
N THR A 122 10.37 8.00 5.68
CA THR A 122 10.34 8.30 4.23
C THR A 122 10.01 7.10 3.35
N LYS A 123 10.10 5.87 3.88
CA LYS A 123 9.91 4.63 3.11
C LYS A 123 8.76 3.76 3.59
N TYR A 124 8.26 3.98 4.82
CA TYR A 124 7.25 3.11 5.44
C TYR A 124 6.02 2.86 4.56
N TYR A 125 5.63 3.84 3.74
CA TYR A 125 4.45 3.78 2.89
C TYR A 125 4.68 3.09 1.54
N ARG A 126 5.87 2.57 1.25
CA ARG A 126 6.18 2.00 -0.06
C ARG A 126 5.94 0.51 -0.14
N HIS A 127 5.92 -0.17 1.01
CA HIS A 127 5.75 -1.61 1.09
C HIS A 127 4.33 -2.03 0.65
N LEU A 128 4.23 -2.70 -0.50
CA LEU A 128 2.96 -2.86 -1.24
C LEU A 128 1.89 -3.61 -0.45
N VAL A 129 2.27 -4.73 0.18
CA VAL A 129 1.34 -5.58 0.97
C VAL A 129 0.85 -4.83 2.21
N ARG A 130 1.79 -4.41 3.06
CA ARG A 130 1.53 -3.60 4.26
C ARG A 130 0.66 -2.38 3.96
N MET A 131 0.91 -1.65 2.87
CA MET A 131 0.10 -0.50 2.50
C MET A 131 -1.33 -0.82 2.11
N ALA A 132 -1.56 -1.94 1.44
CA ALA A 132 -2.91 -2.40 1.13
C ALA A 132 -3.70 -2.61 2.44
N TRP A 133 -3.09 -3.29 3.41
CA TRP A 133 -3.66 -3.48 4.73
C TRP A 133 -3.88 -2.16 5.48
N MET A 134 -2.85 -1.29 5.55
CA MET A 134 -2.94 -0.01 6.30
C MET A 134 -4.03 0.91 5.74
N ALA A 135 -4.10 1.07 4.41
CA ALA A 135 -5.07 1.96 3.78
C ALA A 135 -6.51 1.50 4.03
N VAL A 136 -6.79 0.19 3.95
CA VAL A 136 -8.13 -0.34 4.25
C VAL A 136 -8.44 -0.29 5.75
N SER A 137 -7.45 -0.61 6.60
CA SER A 137 -7.66 -0.63 8.05
C SER A 137 -7.91 0.77 8.63
N LEU A 138 -7.29 1.80 8.07
CA LEU A 138 -7.43 3.18 8.55
C LEU A 138 -8.55 3.96 7.87
N HIS A 139 -8.89 3.64 6.62
CA HIS A 139 -9.80 4.48 5.81
C HIS A 139 -10.98 3.72 5.22
N GLY A 140 -11.10 2.41 5.48
CA GLY A 140 -12.19 1.60 4.94
C GLY A 140 -12.28 1.74 3.41
N GLU A 141 -13.47 2.05 2.91
CA GLU A 141 -13.74 2.24 1.48
C GLU A 141 -12.92 3.38 0.86
N TYR A 142 -12.67 4.47 1.60
CA TYR A 142 -11.91 5.60 1.08
C TYR A 142 -10.45 5.24 0.79
N GLY A 143 -9.94 4.12 1.33
CA GLY A 143 -8.63 3.57 0.99
C GLY A 143 -8.46 3.27 -0.51
N LYS A 144 -9.56 3.14 -1.27
CA LYS A 144 -9.53 3.03 -2.75
C LYS A 144 -8.71 4.14 -3.41
N ILE A 145 -8.73 5.39 -2.89
CA ILE A 145 -7.96 6.50 -3.49
C ILE A 145 -6.44 6.28 -3.42
N LEU A 146 -5.99 5.44 -2.49
CA LEU A 146 -4.58 5.10 -2.29
C LEU A 146 -4.16 3.81 -2.99
N LEU A 147 -5.12 2.93 -3.31
CA LEU A 147 -4.85 1.57 -3.77
C LEU A 147 -5.25 1.32 -5.23
N LYS A 148 -6.24 2.05 -5.74
CA LYS A 148 -6.68 1.95 -7.14
C LYS A 148 -5.85 2.91 -8.00
N SER A 149 -5.39 2.43 -9.14
CA SER A 149 -4.72 3.24 -10.15
C SER A 149 -5.59 3.31 -11.40
N ARG A 150 -5.55 4.45 -12.12
CA ARG A 150 -6.17 4.52 -13.45
C ARG A 150 -5.35 3.74 -14.49
N ASN A 151 -4.04 3.63 -14.29
CA ASN A 151 -3.16 2.80 -15.11
C ASN A 151 -2.97 1.46 -14.39
N ALA A 152 -3.64 0.42 -14.87
CA ALA A 152 -3.62 -0.92 -14.28
C ALA A 152 -2.74 -1.89 -15.08
N ASP A 153 -1.76 -1.38 -15.82
CA ASP A 153 -0.86 -2.23 -16.60
C ASP A 153 0.06 -3.03 -15.66
N GLY A 154 0.07 -4.35 -15.83
CA GLY A 154 0.93 -5.27 -15.07
C GLY A 154 0.19 -6.07 -14.00
N PRO A 155 0.93 -6.66 -13.04
CA PRO A 155 0.36 -7.54 -12.03
C PRO A 155 -0.64 -6.79 -11.12
N PRO A 156 -1.71 -7.45 -10.66
CA PRO A 156 -2.83 -6.80 -9.97
C PRO A 156 -2.42 -6.13 -8.64
N LEU A 157 -1.36 -6.63 -7.99
CA LEU A 157 -0.87 -6.10 -6.72
C LEU A 157 0.36 -5.19 -6.87
N ALA A 158 0.88 -5.02 -8.09
CA ALA A 158 2.08 -4.22 -8.34
C ALA A 158 1.80 -2.71 -8.41
N GLY A 159 0.54 -2.28 -8.49
CA GLY A 159 0.19 -0.88 -8.74
C GLY A 159 0.54 0.08 -7.59
N SER A 160 1.25 1.17 -7.91
CA SER A 160 1.35 2.37 -7.07
C SER A 160 1.18 3.59 -7.96
N GLY A 161 0.34 4.54 -7.53
CA GLY A 161 -0.02 5.73 -8.30
C GLY A 161 0.53 7.02 -7.70
N GLU A 162 0.56 8.09 -8.49
CA GLU A 162 1.03 9.40 -8.03
C GLU A 162 0.26 9.91 -6.80
N ILE A 163 -1.04 9.59 -6.69
CA ILE A 163 -1.88 10.02 -5.57
C ILE A 163 -1.36 9.43 -4.24
N VAL A 164 -1.08 8.13 -4.20
CA VAL A 164 -0.55 7.50 -2.98
C VAL A 164 0.85 8.02 -2.64
N GLU A 165 1.69 8.29 -3.64
CA GLU A 165 3.01 8.93 -3.40
C GLU A 165 2.87 10.31 -2.75
N GLN A 166 1.85 11.10 -3.13
CA GLN A 166 1.64 12.42 -2.52
C GLN A 166 0.94 12.34 -1.15
N LEU A 167 -0.05 11.48 -0.98
CA LEU A 167 -0.83 11.44 0.25
C LEU A 167 -0.16 10.57 1.33
N ALA A 168 0.35 9.39 0.97
CA ALA A 168 0.87 8.43 1.94
C ALA A 168 2.32 8.71 2.39
N SER A 169 3.10 9.47 1.61
CA SER A 169 4.44 9.90 2.03
C SER A 169 4.46 10.82 3.23
N ARG A 170 3.31 11.43 3.56
CA ARG A 170 3.15 12.38 4.67
C ARG A 170 2.29 11.73 5.75
N GLN A 171 2.90 11.42 6.89
CA GLN A 171 2.22 10.70 7.98
C GLN A 171 1.00 11.43 8.54
N SER A 172 1.04 12.77 8.61
CA SER A 172 -0.10 13.56 9.08
C SER A 172 -1.31 13.46 8.15
N LEU A 173 -1.08 13.47 6.83
CA LEU A 173 -2.13 13.27 5.83
C LEU A 173 -2.65 11.84 5.84
N PHE A 174 -1.75 10.87 5.75
CA PHE A 174 -2.12 9.46 5.74
C PHE A 174 -2.86 9.05 7.02
N GLY A 175 -2.46 9.55 8.18
CA GLY A 175 -3.11 9.23 9.45
C GLY A 175 -4.43 9.96 9.71
N ASN A 176 -4.89 10.83 8.82
CA ASN A 176 -6.10 11.64 9.01
C ASN A 176 -7.22 11.18 8.06
N ALA A 177 -8.27 10.58 8.64
CA ALA A 177 -9.41 10.07 7.90
C ALA A 177 -10.16 11.15 7.10
N THR A 178 -10.33 12.34 7.68
CA THR A 178 -10.98 13.50 7.02
C THR A 178 -10.25 13.88 5.73
N LEU A 179 -8.91 13.91 5.77
CA LEU A 179 -8.10 14.28 4.60
C LEU A 179 -8.16 13.22 3.49
N ILE A 180 -8.10 11.94 3.85
CA ILE A 180 -8.18 10.85 2.88
C ILE A 180 -9.58 10.75 2.27
N GLN A 181 -10.63 10.92 3.06
CA GLN A 181 -12.01 10.98 2.57
C GLN A 181 -12.23 12.20 1.67
N GLY A 182 -11.71 13.37 2.04
CA GLY A 182 -11.77 14.56 1.18
C GLY A 182 -11.02 14.37 -0.14
N ALA A 183 -9.84 13.75 -0.11
CA ALA A 183 -9.09 13.39 -1.31
C ALA A 183 -9.85 12.38 -2.18
N TYR A 184 -10.55 11.42 -1.56
CA TYR A 184 -11.43 10.49 -2.27
C TYR A 184 -12.55 11.24 -2.99
N GLN A 185 -13.27 12.14 -2.31
CA GLN A 185 -14.34 12.94 -2.92
C GLN A 185 -13.84 13.80 -4.10
N LEU A 186 -12.65 14.40 -3.98
CA LEU A 186 -12.07 15.25 -5.03
C LEU A 186 -11.56 14.46 -6.24
N TYR A 187 -10.93 13.31 -6.00
CA TYR A 187 -10.09 12.67 -7.00
C TYR A 187 -10.51 11.27 -7.39
N PHE A 188 -11.48 10.65 -6.72
CA PHE A 188 -12.01 9.34 -7.09
C PHE A 188 -13.28 9.49 -7.94
N SER A 189 -13.44 8.59 -8.92
CA SER A 189 -14.70 8.41 -9.64
C SER A 189 -15.31 7.10 -9.18
N GLU A 190 -16.48 7.18 -8.55
CA GLU A 190 -17.25 6.00 -8.16
C GLU A 190 -17.79 5.26 -9.38
N ASP A 191 -18.24 5.98 -10.41
CA ASP A 191 -18.73 5.38 -11.66
C ASP A 191 -17.65 4.53 -12.34
N GLU A 192 -16.42 5.05 -12.44
CA GLU A 192 -15.31 4.34 -13.07
C GLU A 192 -14.54 3.42 -12.11
N GLN A 193 -14.86 3.43 -10.80
CA GLN A 193 -14.12 2.75 -9.72
C GLN A 193 -12.59 2.97 -9.77
N ARG A 194 -12.15 4.18 -10.13
CA ARG A 194 -10.73 4.56 -10.25
C ARG A 194 -10.54 6.07 -10.10
N PRO A 195 -9.29 6.56 -9.91
CA PRO A 195 -9.03 7.99 -9.87
C PRO A 195 -9.55 8.73 -11.12
N ARG A 196 -10.13 9.92 -10.94
CA ARG A 196 -10.59 10.82 -12.01
C ARG A 196 -9.45 11.13 -12.97
N ARG A 197 -9.76 11.30 -14.26
CA ARG A 197 -8.75 11.58 -15.29
C ARG A 197 -8.02 12.89 -14.96
N GLY A 198 -6.68 12.87 -15.03
CA GLY A 198 -5.85 14.03 -14.71
C GLY A 198 -5.55 14.25 -13.22
N ALA A 199 -6.12 13.43 -12.32
CA ALA A 199 -5.83 13.52 -10.88
C ALA A 199 -4.35 13.23 -10.56
N GLY A 200 -3.66 12.42 -11.36
CA GLY A 200 -2.21 12.17 -11.22
C GLY A 200 -1.30 13.28 -11.76
N GLY A 201 -1.86 14.42 -12.20
CA GLY A 201 -1.07 15.53 -12.75
C GLY A 201 -0.38 16.40 -11.68
N SER A 202 0.39 17.39 -12.13
CA SER A 202 1.12 18.34 -11.27
C SER A 202 0.52 19.75 -11.20
N GLY A 203 -0.56 20.00 -11.94
CA GLY A 203 -1.15 21.34 -12.06
C GLY A 203 -1.94 21.81 -10.83
N ALA A 204 -2.59 22.96 -10.98
CA ALA A 204 -3.48 23.57 -10.00
C ALA A 204 -4.52 22.57 -9.45
N GLY A 205 -4.68 22.53 -8.13
CA GLY A 205 -5.60 21.60 -7.46
C GLY A 205 -5.23 20.11 -7.58
N SER A 206 -4.00 19.76 -7.97
CA SER A 206 -3.52 18.36 -7.96
C SER A 206 -3.36 17.82 -6.52
N PRO A 207 -3.26 16.50 -6.32
CA PRO A 207 -2.93 15.90 -5.03
C PRO A 207 -1.62 16.43 -4.42
N ARG A 208 -0.65 16.79 -5.27
CA ARG A 208 0.59 17.45 -4.83
C ARG A 208 0.31 18.82 -4.22
N ARG A 209 -0.56 19.62 -4.87
CA ARG A 209 -1.02 20.91 -4.34
C ARG A 209 -1.85 20.72 -3.07
N LEU A 210 -2.70 19.69 -3.00
CA LEU A 210 -3.48 19.38 -1.81
C LEU A 210 -2.58 19.18 -0.60
N ALA A 211 -1.54 18.35 -0.76
CA ALA A 211 -0.60 18.08 0.32
C ALA A 211 0.12 19.34 0.83
N THR A 212 0.43 20.31 -0.05
CA THR A 212 0.98 21.62 0.34
C THR A 212 -0.04 22.49 1.07
N VAL A 213 -1.28 22.54 0.58
CA VAL A 213 -2.35 23.35 1.19
C VAL A 213 -2.73 22.81 2.57
N VAL A 214 -2.79 21.49 2.73
CA VAL A 214 -3.05 20.87 4.04
C VAL A 214 -2.02 21.30 5.06
N GLN A 215 -0.72 21.32 4.71
CA GLN A 215 0.33 21.78 5.64
C GLN A 215 0.14 23.25 6.06
N GLN A 216 -0.47 24.08 5.22
CA GLN A 216 -0.78 25.47 5.55
C GLN A 216 -2.01 25.56 6.45
N LEU A 217 -3.05 24.79 6.13
CA LEU A 217 -4.30 24.75 6.92
C LEU A 217 -4.08 24.14 8.31
N ASP A 218 -3.18 23.15 8.45
CA ASP A 218 -2.80 22.53 9.73
C ASP A 218 -2.20 23.55 10.74
N LEU A 219 -1.77 24.74 10.29
CA LEU A 219 -1.27 25.80 11.17
C LEU A 219 -2.40 26.61 11.83
N THR A 220 -3.62 26.55 11.29
CA THR A 220 -4.73 27.42 11.71
C THR A 220 -6.02 26.65 12.03
N TYR A 221 -6.18 25.44 11.50
CA TYR A 221 -7.35 24.60 11.70
C TYR A 221 -6.93 23.25 12.29
N ASP A 222 -7.76 22.71 13.20
CA ASP A 222 -7.68 21.30 13.53
C ASP A 222 -8.39 20.48 12.43
N LEU A 223 -7.61 20.02 11.45
CA LEU A 223 -8.15 19.24 10.34
C LEU A 223 -8.60 17.83 10.74
N ARG A 224 -8.32 17.35 11.97
CA ARG A 224 -8.83 16.06 12.45
C ARG A 224 -10.26 16.18 12.97
N ASP A 225 -10.62 17.34 13.49
CA ASP A 225 -11.97 17.64 13.98
C ASP A 225 -12.90 18.15 12.88
N CYS A 226 -12.37 18.45 11.68
CA CYS A 226 -13.20 18.82 10.53
C CYS A 226 -13.93 17.60 9.94
N THR A 227 -15.13 17.83 9.40
CA THR A 227 -15.72 16.91 8.42
C THR A 227 -15.03 17.04 7.05
N PRO A 228 -15.12 16.04 6.18
CA PRO A 228 -14.58 16.12 4.82
C PRO A 228 -15.11 17.32 4.03
N GLU A 229 -16.40 17.66 4.22
CA GLU A 229 -17.07 18.78 3.55
C GLU A 229 -16.53 20.12 4.05
N GLN A 230 -16.33 20.25 5.37
CA GLN A 230 -15.69 21.42 5.96
C GLN A 230 -14.26 21.59 5.45
N PHE A 231 -13.48 20.51 5.45
CA PHE A 231 -12.12 20.51 4.90
C PHE A 231 -12.11 20.94 3.44
N ILE A 232 -12.97 20.35 2.60
CA ILE A 232 -13.07 20.70 1.19
C ILE A 232 -13.47 22.16 1.02
N ALA A 233 -14.37 22.71 1.84
CA ALA A 233 -14.78 24.11 1.79
C ALA A 233 -13.63 25.08 2.08
N LEU A 234 -12.66 24.70 2.93
CA LEU A 234 -11.46 25.49 3.22
C LEU A 234 -10.47 25.55 2.04
N LEU A 235 -10.57 24.63 1.08
CA LEU A 235 -9.61 24.58 -0.03
C LEU A 235 -9.70 25.84 -0.94
N PRO A 236 -8.57 26.30 -1.50
CA PRO A 236 -8.57 27.41 -2.45
C PRO A 236 -9.34 27.10 -3.74
N LYS A 237 -9.65 28.15 -4.53
CA LYS A 237 -10.35 28.03 -5.82
C LYS A 237 -9.66 27.12 -6.84
N GLU A 238 -8.35 26.84 -6.68
CA GLU A 238 -7.61 25.93 -7.55
C GLU A 238 -8.18 24.49 -7.56
N PHE A 239 -8.95 24.10 -6.53
CA PHE A 239 -9.60 22.80 -6.42
C PHE A 239 -11.02 22.75 -7.01
N ASN A 240 -11.58 23.88 -7.46
CA ASN A 240 -12.98 23.95 -7.94
C ASN A 240 -13.30 22.94 -9.04
N ARG A 241 -12.36 22.65 -9.93
CA ARG A 241 -12.54 21.65 -11.01
C ARG A 241 -12.86 20.24 -10.51
N TRP A 242 -12.57 19.96 -9.23
CA TRP A 242 -12.78 18.66 -8.60
C TRP A 242 -14.01 18.62 -7.69
N ARG A 243 -14.62 19.78 -7.38
CA ARG A 243 -15.77 19.91 -6.45
C ARG A 243 -17.13 19.60 -7.11
N ALA A 244 -17.12 18.81 -8.18
CA ALA A 244 -18.32 18.36 -8.89
C ALA A 244 -18.77 17.01 -8.34
#